data_AF-A0A919TLH6-F1
#
_entry.id   AF-A0A919TLH6-F1
#
_cell.length_a   1.000
_cell.length_b   1.000
_cell.length_c   1.000
_cell.angle_alpha   90.00
_cell.angle_beta   90.00
_cell.angle_gamma   90.00
#
_symmetry.space_group_name_H-M   'P 1'
#
loop_
_entity.id
_entity.type
_entity.pdbx_description
1 polymer ?
#
loop_
_entity_poly.entity_id
_entity_poly.type
_entity_poly.pdbx_seq_one_letter_code
_entity_poly.pdbx_strand_id
1 'polypeptide(L)'
;MSTVAYEIVDVFTDRPFAGNPLAVVFGAEHLSTDQMQTLAREFNLAETTFVLPPTDPGATYRVRIFTASTELPFAGHPSVGTAVTLMRRGRFGPGRVVQECGAGLLPLEVTAAGAATLTGARPRLGAAAPLPALLDITGLTAADVPGDAAVPRAAGCGLDWIFLPVRRSALAGIDVDVRAAARHGVTELAVFSWDDGEAHARVFVPGDAVWEDPATGSAALGLGVWLVGAGWLPGDGTSSYRVRQGLEMKRPSLLDCTVTARSGAATAATVTGHVHPVASGTIAVPPFIG
;
A
#
# COMPACT_ATOMS: atom_id res chain seq x y z
N MET A 1 -29.25 13.64 -14.40
CA MET A 1 -27.84 13.19 -14.50
C MET A 1 -27.73 11.85 -13.82
N SER A 2 -27.08 10.87 -14.44
CA SER A 2 -26.78 9.59 -13.77
C SER A 2 -25.74 9.82 -12.68
N THR A 3 -25.82 9.05 -11.61
CA THR A 3 -24.91 9.13 -10.47
C THR A 3 -24.52 7.74 -10.01
N VAL A 4 -23.32 7.60 -9.45
CA VAL A 4 -22.87 6.38 -8.74
C VAL A 4 -22.67 6.68 -7.26
N ALA A 5 -22.90 5.68 -6.41
CA ALA A 5 -22.67 5.81 -4.97
C ALA A 5 -21.20 5.60 -4.64
N TYR A 6 -20.69 6.32 -3.65
CA TYR A 6 -19.34 6.14 -3.14
C TYR A 6 -19.29 6.22 -1.62
N GLU A 7 -18.19 5.72 -1.07
CA GLU A 7 -17.81 5.90 0.32
C GLU A 7 -16.32 6.23 0.40
N ILE A 8 -15.97 7.27 1.16
CA ILE A 8 -14.60 7.58 1.54
C ILE A 8 -14.31 6.88 2.86
N VAL A 9 -13.24 6.09 2.87
CA VAL A 9 -12.76 5.40 4.06
C VAL A 9 -11.30 5.69 4.29
N ASP A 10 -10.89 5.66 5.55
CA ASP A 10 -9.50 5.74 5.96
C ASP A 10 -8.99 4.34 6.33
N VAL A 11 -7.92 3.91 5.67
CA VAL A 11 -7.34 2.56 5.78
C VAL A 11 -6.06 2.57 6.62
N PHE A 12 -5.77 1.48 7.33
CA PHE A 12 -4.62 1.34 8.24
C PHE A 12 -4.66 2.31 9.43
N THR A 13 -5.87 2.53 9.96
CA THR A 13 -6.08 3.40 11.11
C THR A 13 -7.28 2.97 11.94
N ASP A 14 -7.32 3.43 13.18
CA ASP A 14 -8.38 3.20 14.17
C ASP A 14 -9.36 4.38 14.31
N ARG A 15 -9.19 5.43 13.47
CA ARG A 15 -9.99 6.64 13.55
C ARG A 15 -10.09 7.39 12.21
N PRO A 16 -11.16 8.16 11.97
CA PRO A 16 -11.23 9.08 10.85
C PRO A 16 -10.11 10.13 10.86
N PHE A 17 -9.80 10.63 9.67
CA PHE A 17 -8.78 11.65 9.36
C PHE A 17 -7.32 11.21 9.61
N ALA A 18 -7.08 9.91 9.71
CA ALA A 18 -5.76 9.27 9.82
C ALA A 18 -5.65 8.14 8.79
N GLY A 19 -4.53 7.42 8.69
CA GLY A 19 -4.42 6.35 7.69
C GLY A 19 -4.31 6.85 6.25
N ASN A 20 -4.56 5.95 5.30
CA ASN A 20 -4.60 6.26 3.86
C ASN A 20 -6.05 6.37 3.36
N PRO A 21 -6.50 7.54 2.85
CA PRO A 21 -7.86 7.70 2.38
C PRO A 21 -8.08 7.00 1.04
N LEU A 22 -9.22 6.32 0.93
CA LEU A 22 -9.65 5.57 -0.24
C LEU A 22 -11.09 5.94 -0.60
N ALA A 23 -11.33 6.22 -1.88
CA ALA A 23 -12.69 6.27 -2.41
C ALA A 23 -13.10 4.88 -2.93
N VAL A 24 -14.20 4.33 -2.40
CA VAL A 24 -14.81 3.08 -2.86
C VAL A 24 -16.10 3.39 -3.60
N VAL A 25 -16.12 3.17 -4.91
CA VAL A 25 -17.25 3.45 -5.80
C VAL A 25 -18.03 2.16 -6.08
N PHE A 26 -19.35 2.24 -5.94
CA PHE A 26 -20.28 1.12 -6.13
C PHE A 26 -21.14 1.31 -7.39
N GLY A 27 -21.62 0.20 -7.97
CA GLY A 27 -22.52 0.24 -9.13
C GLY A 27 -21.80 0.73 -10.40
N ALA A 28 -20.51 0.44 -10.51
CA ALA A 28 -19.63 0.96 -11.56
C ALA A 28 -19.60 0.09 -12.84
N GLU A 29 -20.41 -0.97 -12.91
CA GLU A 29 -20.41 -1.95 -14.03
C GLU A 29 -20.75 -1.36 -15.40
N HIS A 30 -21.40 -0.19 -15.43
CA HIS A 30 -21.77 0.51 -16.65
C HIS A 30 -20.77 1.62 -17.02
N LEU A 31 -19.76 1.88 -16.20
CA LEU A 31 -18.76 2.92 -16.44
C LEU A 31 -17.68 2.40 -17.41
N SER A 32 -17.31 3.24 -18.37
CA SER A 32 -16.09 3.03 -19.17
C SER A 32 -14.82 3.22 -18.32
N THR A 33 -13.69 2.70 -18.80
CA THR A 33 -12.37 2.93 -18.19
C THR A 33 -12.07 4.43 -18.03
N ASP A 34 -12.37 5.24 -19.04
CA ASP A 34 -12.06 6.67 -19.01
C ASP A 34 -12.95 7.43 -18.02
N GLN A 35 -14.20 7.01 -17.83
CA GLN A 35 -15.05 7.53 -16.78
C GLN A 35 -14.53 7.16 -15.39
N MET A 36 -14.08 5.91 -15.19
CA MET A 36 -13.45 5.49 -13.93
C MET A 36 -12.17 6.31 -13.65
N GLN A 37 -11.32 6.50 -14.66
CA GLN A 37 -10.10 7.30 -14.54
C GLN A 37 -10.42 8.78 -14.24
N THR A 38 -11.45 9.33 -14.88
CA THR A 38 -11.90 10.71 -14.64
C THR A 38 -12.43 10.87 -13.21
N LEU A 39 -13.21 9.92 -12.71
CA LEU A 39 -13.68 9.92 -11.32
C LEU A 39 -12.52 9.77 -10.32
N ALA A 40 -11.55 8.89 -10.60
CA ALA A 40 -10.37 8.74 -9.74
C ALA A 40 -9.57 10.06 -9.66
N ARG A 41 -9.45 10.77 -10.79
CA ARG A 41 -8.83 12.11 -10.84
C ARG A 41 -9.65 13.16 -10.07
N GLU A 42 -10.98 13.11 -10.14
CA GLU A 42 -11.86 14.02 -9.40
C GLU A 42 -11.75 13.82 -7.88
N PHE A 43 -11.68 12.56 -7.41
CA PHE A 43 -11.44 12.27 -6.00
C PHE A 43 -10.06 12.73 -5.53
N ASN A 44 -9.05 12.64 -6.41
CA ASN A 44 -7.68 13.08 -6.16
C ASN A 44 -7.09 12.50 -4.85
N LEU A 45 -7.46 11.26 -4.54
CA LEU A 45 -6.86 10.45 -3.49
C LEU A 45 -5.73 9.59 -4.09
N ALA A 46 -4.94 8.93 -3.23
CA ALA A 46 -3.88 8.01 -3.68
C ALA A 46 -4.45 6.98 -4.66
N GLU A 47 -5.58 6.36 -4.30
CA GLU A 47 -6.33 5.49 -5.17
C GLU A 47 -7.86 5.63 -5.01
N THR A 48 -8.58 5.18 -6.04
CA THR A 48 -10.02 4.96 -6.06
C THR A 48 -10.30 3.52 -6.52
N THR A 49 -11.19 2.82 -5.82
CA THR A 49 -11.64 1.48 -6.21
C THR A 49 -13.04 1.51 -6.81
N PHE A 50 -13.24 0.72 -7.86
CA PHE A 50 -14.54 0.52 -8.49
C PHE A 50 -14.95 -0.93 -8.30
N VAL A 51 -16.01 -1.13 -7.51
CA VAL A 51 -16.55 -2.45 -7.19
C VAL A 51 -17.43 -2.92 -8.34
N LEU A 52 -17.12 -4.11 -8.85
CA LEU A 52 -17.77 -4.74 -9.99
C LEU A 52 -18.27 -6.15 -9.64
N PRO A 53 -19.26 -6.67 -10.38
CA PRO A 53 -19.56 -8.09 -10.36
C PRO A 53 -18.31 -8.92 -10.70
N PRO A 54 -18.04 -10.00 -9.95
CA PRO A 54 -16.95 -10.91 -10.29
C PRO A 54 -17.18 -11.57 -11.64
N THR A 55 -16.09 -11.82 -12.38
CA THR A 55 -16.09 -12.60 -13.61
C THR A 55 -15.50 -13.99 -13.40
N ASP A 56 -14.69 -14.16 -12.36
CA ASP A 56 -14.18 -15.47 -11.93
C ASP A 56 -15.12 -16.09 -10.86
N PRO A 57 -15.58 -17.35 -11.03
CA PRO A 57 -16.46 -18.01 -10.06
C PRO A 57 -15.79 -18.27 -8.69
N GLY A 58 -14.46 -18.22 -8.61
CA GLY A 58 -13.70 -18.31 -7.36
C GLY A 58 -13.61 -16.98 -6.60
N ALA A 59 -14.08 -15.88 -7.18
CA ALA A 59 -14.04 -14.55 -6.56
C ALA A 59 -15.32 -14.23 -5.78
N THR A 60 -15.14 -13.61 -4.62
CA THR A 60 -16.25 -13.06 -3.81
C THR A 60 -16.73 -11.73 -4.38
N TYR A 61 -15.81 -10.91 -4.89
CA TYR A 61 -16.08 -9.62 -5.52
C TYR A 61 -14.94 -9.24 -6.45
N ARG A 62 -15.19 -8.30 -7.38
CA ARG A 62 -14.18 -7.75 -8.27
C ARG A 62 -13.95 -6.27 -8.03
N VAL A 63 -12.72 -5.84 -8.21
CA VAL A 63 -12.31 -4.44 -8.06
C VAL A 63 -11.38 -4.04 -9.21
N ARG A 64 -11.61 -2.85 -9.76
CA ARG A 64 -10.59 -2.11 -10.54
C ARG A 64 -10.06 -0.97 -9.68
N ILE A 65 -8.77 -0.70 -9.77
CA ILE A 65 -8.05 0.22 -8.87
C ILE A 65 -7.37 1.28 -9.74
N PHE A 66 -7.58 2.55 -9.44
CA PHE A 66 -7.02 3.66 -10.20
C PHE A 66 -6.33 4.64 -9.27
N THR A 67 -5.15 5.11 -9.65
CA THR A 67 -4.64 6.39 -9.17
C THR A 67 -5.33 7.53 -9.93
N ALA A 68 -5.00 8.78 -9.62
CA ALA A 68 -5.47 9.93 -10.40
C ALA A 68 -5.01 9.94 -11.89
N SER A 69 -4.00 9.13 -12.22
CA SER A 69 -3.34 9.11 -13.54
C SER A 69 -3.43 7.79 -14.30
N THR A 70 -3.51 6.64 -13.61
CA THR A 70 -3.48 5.32 -14.26
C THR A 70 -4.28 4.27 -13.50
N GLU A 71 -4.69 3.22 -14.20
CA GLU A 71 -5.17 1.97 -13.58
C GLU A 71 -3.97 1.17 -13.04
N LEU A 72 -4.15 0.57 -11.86
CA LEU A 72 -3.21 -0.35 -11.24
C LEU A 72 -3.76 -1.79 -11.28
N PRO A 73 -2.92 -2.80 -11.54
CA PRO A 73 -3.36 -4.19 -11.49
C PRO A 73 -3.66 -4.66 -10.05
N PHE A 74 -3.02 -4.04 -9.06
CA PHE A 74 -3.13 -4.38 -7.64
C PHE A 74 -2.64 -3.21 -6.78
N ALA A 75 -3.23 -3.04 -5.61
CA ALA A 75 -2.71 -2.18 -4.55
C ALA A 75 -3.15 -2.68 -3.16
N GLY A 76 -2.28 -2.51 -2.16
CA GLY A 76 -2.48 -3.07 -0.81
C GLY A 76 -3.61 -2.38 -0.02
N HIS A 77 -3.47 -1.07 0.23
CA HIS A 77 -4.47 -0.30 0.97
C HIS A 77 -5.86 -0.32 0.30
N PRO A 78 -5.98 -0.24 -1.05
CA PRO A 78 -7.26 -0.27 -1.72
C PRO A 78 -7.99 -1.61 -1.57
N SER A 79 -7.24 -2.72 -1.52
CA SER A 79 -7.79 -4.06 -1.30
C SER A 79 -8.32 -4.23 0.13
N VAL A 80 -7.55 -3.81 1.14
CA VAL A 80 -7.98 -3.84 2.56
C VAL A 80 -9.20 -2.94 2.77
N GLY A 81 -9.15 -1.69 2.28
CA GLY A 81 -10.22 -0.71 2.38
C GLY A 81 -11.53 -1.20 1.74
N THR A 82 -11.44 -1.74 0.53
CA THR A 82 -12.61 -2.24 -0.20
C THR A 82 -13.22 -3.46 0.48
N ALA A 83 -12.40 -4.43 0.91
CA ALA A 83 -12.87 -5.64 1.57
C ALA A 83 -13.68 -5.33 2.85
N VAL A 84 -13.14 -4.49 3.73
CA VAL A 84 -13.83 -4.11 4.97
C VAL A 84 -15.09 -3.30 4.66
N THR A 85 -15.04 -2.39 3.68
CA THR A 85 -16.20 -1.59 3.29
C THR A 85 -17.34 -2.47 2.79
N LEU A 86 -17.05 -3.46 1.94
CA LEU A 86 -18.06 -4.39 1.43
C LEU A 86 -18.65 -5.27 2.52
N MET A 87 -17.83 -5.75 3.46
CA MET A 87 -18.29 -6.48 4.65
C MET A 87 -19.23 -5.62 5.51
N ARG A 88 -18.83 -4.39 5.85
CA ARG A 88 -19.65 -3.45 6.64
C ARG A 88 -20.99 -3.16 5.99
N ARG A 89 -21.03 -3.09 4.64
CA ARG A 89 -22.24 -2.88 3.86
C ARG A 89 -23.07 -4.14 3.64
N GLY A 90 -22.72 -5.26 4.27
CA GLY A 90 -23.47 -6.51 4.24
C GLY A 90 -23.39 -7.26 2.90
N ARG A 91 -22.37 -7.01 2.08
CA ARG A 91 -22.17 -7.79 0.85
C ARG A 91 -21.73 -9.23 1.11
N PHE A 92 -21.00 -9.43 2.21
CA PHE A 92 -20.59 -10.72 2.73
C PHE A 92 -20.31 -10.60 4.24
N GLY A 93 -20.27 -11.74 4.94
CA GLY A 93 -19.90 -11.80 6.36
C GLY A 93 -18.38 -11.78 6.59
N PRO A 94 -17.93 -11.67 7.85
CA PRO A 94 -16.52 -11.84 8.19
C PRO A 94 -16.03 -13.25 7.83
N GLY A 95 -14.74 -13.37 7.58
CA GLY A 95 -14.05 -14.60 7.18
C GLY A 95 -13.22 -14.41 5.92
N ARG A 96 -12.86 -15.55 5.31
CA ARG A 96 -12.08 -15.59 4.08
C ARG A 96 -12.89 -15.09 2.88
N VAL A 97 -12.33 -14.15 2.14
CA VAL A 97 -12.87 -13.63 0.87
C VAL A 97 -11.79 -13.63 -0.20
N VAL A 98 -12.22 -13.59 -1.46
CA VAL A 98 -11.33 -13.52 -2.61
C VAL A 98 -11.71 -12.30 -3.44
N GLN A 99 -10.76 -11.36 -3.58
CA GLN A 99 -10.88 -10.23 -4.48
C GLN A 99 -10.34 -10.62 -5.87
N GLU A 100 -11.11 -10.39 -6.91
CA GLU A 100 -10.62 -10.37 -8.28
C GLU A 100 -10.16 -8.96 -8.65
N CYS A 101 -8.94 -8.81 -9.16
CA CYS A 101 -8.38 -7.55 -9.65
C CYS A 101 -7.46 -7.80 -10.85
N GLY A 102 -6.81 -6.76 -11.38
CA GLY A 102 -5.93 -6.89 -12.55
C GLY A 102 -4.74 -7.84 -12.35
N ALA A 103 -4.34 -8.11 -11.09
CA ALA A 103 -3.32 -9.09 -10.74
C ALA A 103 -3.87 -10.53 -10.55
N GLY A 104 -5.17 -10.75 -10.74
CA GLY A 104 -5.85 -12.04 -10.55
C GLY A 104 -6.60 -12.14 -9.23
N LEU A 105 -6.64 -13.36 -8.66
CA LEU A 105 -7.35 -13.67 -7.42
C LEU A 105 -6.47 -13.44 -6.20
N LEU A 106 -6.95 -12.57 -5.32
CA LEU A 106 -6.26 -12.13 -4.12
C LEU A 106 -7.04 -12.55 -2.88
N PRO A 107 -6.51 -13.47 -2.05
CA PRO A 107 -7.17 -13.87 -0.82
C PRO A 107 -6.99 -12.83 0.29
N LEU A 108 -8.08 -12.54 1.01
CA LEU A 108 -8.08 -11.73 2.22
C LEU A 108 -8.85 -12.44 3.33
N GLU A 109 -8.49 -12.15 4.57
CA GLU A 109 -9.27 -12.51 5.75
C GLU A 109 -9.87 -11.23 6.35
N VAL A 110 -11.20 -11.14 6.43
CA VAL A 110 -11.91 -9.95 6.94
C VAL A 110 -12.50 -10.25 8.31
N THR A 111 -12.27 -9.38 9.27
CA THR A 111 -12.75 -9.55 10.65
C THR A 111 -13.99 -8.71 10.91
N ALA A 112 -14.85 -9.16 11.83
CA ALA A 112 -16.01 -8.38 12.28
C ALA A 112 -15.63 -7.05 12.95
N ALA A 113 -14.37 -6.91 13.42
CA ALA A 113 -13.83 -5.71 14.03
C ALA A 113 -13.45 -4.62 13.00
N GLY A 114 -13.73 -4.82 11.71
CA GLY A 114 -13.45 -3.81 10.68
C GLY A 114 -11.98 -3.77 10.26
N ALA A 115 -11.29 -4.90 10.31
CA ALA A 115 -9.95 -5.06 9.77
C ALA A 115 -9.91 -6.16 8.71
N ALA A 116 -8.98 -6.05 7.76
CA ALA A 116 -8.67 -7.13 6.83
C ALA A 116 -7.17 -7.42 6.78
N THR A 117 -6.84 -8.71 6.71
CA THR A 117 -5.50 -9.22 6.47
C THR A 117 -5.36 -9.60 5.01
N LEU A 118 -4.42 -8.93 4.34
CA LEU A 118 -4.01 -9.20 2.99
C LEU A 118 -2.75 -10.09 2.99
N THR A 119 -2.77 -11.17 2.22
CA THR A 119 -1.55 -11.96 1.96
C THR A 119 -0.92 -11.50 0.66
N GLY A 120 0.38 -11.17 0.69
CA GLY A 120 1.12 -10.77 -0.50
C GLY A 120 1.28 -11.90 -1.51
N ALA A 121 1.76 -11.55 -2.70
CA ALA A 121 2.13 -12.53 -3.72
C ALA A 121 3.39 -13.32 -3.30
N ARG A 122 4.07 -13.99 -4.24
CA ARG A 122 5.34 -14.65 -3.93
C ARG A 122 6.39 -13.62 -3.47
N PRO A 123 7.04 -13.79 -2.30
CA PRO A 123 8.14 -12.95 -1.87
C PRO A 123 9.30 -12.92 -2.86
N ARG A 124 9.89 -11.74 -3.04
CA ARG A 124 11.09 -11.52 -3.85
C ARG A 124 12.08 -10.65 -3.08
N LEU A 125 13.30 -11.13 -2.94
CA LEU A 125 14.43 -10.34 -2.50
C LEU A 125 15.22 -9.92 -3.74
N GLY A 126 15.23 -8.63 -4.03
CA GLY A 126 15.87 -8.04 -5.19
C GLY A 126 17.34 -7.68 -4.96
N ALA A 127 17.91 -6.99 -5.96
CA ALA A 127 19.29 -6.54 -5.95
C ALA A 127 19.53 -5.40 -4.95
N ALA A 128 20.80 -5.22 -4.58
CA ALA A 128 21.24 -4.04 -3.85
C ALA A 128 20.99 -2.77 -4.69
N ALA A 129 20.57 -1.70 -4.02
CA ALA A 129 20.37 -0.39 -4.62
C ALA A 129 21.59 0.51 -4.35
N PRO A 130 21.99 1.37 -5.31
CA PRO A 130 23.15 2.22 -5.16
C PRO A 130 22.93 3.30 -4.10
N LEU A 131 23.56 3.14 -2.93
CA LEU A 131 23.44 4.10 -1.82
C LEU A 131 23.69 5.56 -2.23
N PRO A 132 24.72 5.91 -3.03
CA PRO A 132 24.94 7.30 -3.45
C PRO A 132 23.74 7.92 -4.19
N ALA A 133 23.02 7.14 -5.00
CA ALA A 133 21.82 7.62 -5.68
C ALA A 133 20.70 7.90 -4.68
N LEU A 134 20.51 7.01 -3.69
CA LEU A 134 19.47 7.17 -2.67
C LEU A 134 19.76 8.36 -1.74
N LEU A 135 21.03 8.63 -1.43
CA LEU A 135 21.44 9.83 -0.68
C LEU A 135 21.18 11.11 -1.48
N ASP A 136 21.50 11.13 -2.79
CA ASP A 136 21.19 12.26 -3.69
C ASP A 136 19.67 12.52 -3.75
N ILE A 137 18.86 11.46 -3.80
CA ILE A 137 17.39 11.58 -3.82
C ILE A 137 16.82 12.12 -2.51
N THR A 138 17.33 11.67 -1.37
CA THR A 138 16.71 11.93 -0.05
C THR A 138 17.28 13.14 0.68
N GLY A 139 18.39 13.71 0.17
CA GLY A 139 19.15 14.75 0.86
C GLY A 139 19.92 14.25 2.10
N LEU A 140 19.96 12.93 2.32
CA LEU A 140 20.65 12.31 3.44
C LEU A 140 22.15 12.15 3.20
N THR A 141 22.86 11.85 4.28
CA THR A 141 24.29 11.53 4.25
C THR A 141 24.55 10.08 4.66
N ALA A 142 25.76 9.58 4.44
CA ALA A 142 26.15 8.25 4.92
C ALA A 142 26.06 8.12 6.46
N ALA A 143 26.15 9.23 7.20
CA ALA A 143 25.98 9.26 8.65
C ALA A 143 24.53 9.02 9.09
N ASP A 144 23.56 9.06 8.17
CA ASP A 144 22.16 8.77 8.44
C ASP A 144 21.83 7.29 8.28
N VAL A 145 22.70 6.49 7.64
CA VAL A 145 22.47 5.05 7.38
C VAL A 145 23.12 4.17 8.45
N PRO A 146 22.41 3.17 9.02
CA PRO A 146 22.92 2.39 10.14
C PRO A 146 23.91 1.29 9.71
N GLY A 147 25.18 1.63 9.49
CA GLY A 147 26.30 0.67 9.35
C GLY A 147 26.17 -0.33 8.19
N ASP A 148 27.12 -1.28 8.11
CA ASP A 148 27.31 -2.13 6.92
C ASP A 148 26.20 -3.19 6.71
N ALA A 149 25.47 -3.57 7.76
CA ALA A 149 24.36 -4.53 7.65
C ALA A 149 23.08 -3.93 7.03
N ALA A 150 23.06 -2.61 6.80
CA ALA A 150 21.91 -1.85 6.33
C ALA A 150 21.99 -1.56 4.83
N VAL A 151 22.32 -2.58 4.02
CA VAL A 151 22.48 -2.41 2.56
C VAL A 151 21.12 -2.12 1.92
N PRO A 152 20.95 -0.95 1.28
CA PRO A 152 19.71 -0.62 0.59
C PRO A 152 19.44 -1.61 -0.55
N ARG A 153 18.19 -1.99 -0.75
CA ARG A 153 17.85 -3.12 -1.62
C ARG A 153 16.39 -3.13 -2.02
N ALA A 154 16.11 -3.64 -3.21
CA ALA A 154 14.76 -3.94 -3.64
C ALA A 154 14.20 -5.18 -2.93
N ALA A 155 12.95 -5.14 -2.47
CA ALA A 155 12.22 -6.32 -2.01
C ALA A 155 10.72 -6.15 -2.29
N GLY A 156 9.99 -7.26 -2.36
CA GLY A 156 8.57 -7.20 -2.67
C GLY A 156 7.83 -8.48 -2.37
N CYS A 157 6.51 -8.36 -2.33
CA CYS A 157 5.56 -9.45 -2.12
C CYS A 157 4.28 -9.14 -2.92
N GLY A 158 4.46 -8.86 -4.21
CA GLY A 158 3.47 -8.22 -5.08
C GLY A 158 4.17 -7.16 -5.93
N LEU A 159 4.22 -5.93 -5.41
CA LEU A 159 5.05 -4.84 -5.93
C LEU A 159 6.42 -4.84 -5.26
N ASP A 160 7.46 -4.48 -6.01
CA ASP A 160 8.82 -4.32 -5.51
C ASP A 160 9.06 -2.86 -5.09
N TRP A 161 9.75 -2.67 -3.97
CA TRP A 161 10.11 -1.36 -3.41
C TRP A 161 11.60 -1.33 -3.10
N ILE A 162 12.27 -0.21 -3.34
CA ILE A 162 13.63 -0.01 -2.84
C ILE A 162 13.55 0.40 -1.37
N PHE A 163 14.16 -0.40 -0.49
CA PHE A 163 14.23 -0.12 0.94
C PHE A 163 15.56 0.54 1.29
N LEU A 164 15.47 1.71 1.93
CA LEU A 164 16.59 2.44 2.50
C LEU A 164 16.46 2.48 4.04
N PRO A 165 17.21 1.64 4.78
CA PRO A 165 17.28 1.77 6.23
C PRO A 165 18.05 3.04 6.63
N VAL A 166 17.52 3.78 7.60
CA VAL A 166 18.09 5.01 8.15
C VAL A 166 17.96 5.05 9.67
N ARG A 167 18.73 5.92 10.32
CA ARG A 167 18.53 6.29 11.73
C ARG A 167 17.21 7.04 11.86
N ARG A 168 16.48 6.81 12.96
CA ARG A 168 15.18 7.45 13.24
C ARG A 168 15.23 8.98 13.13
N SER A 169 16.32 9.60 13.58
CA SER A 169 16.50 11.06 13.54
C SER A 169 16.53 11.64 12.12
N ALA A 170 16.83 10.82 11.10
CA ALA A 170 16.94 11.27 9.72
C ALA A 170 15.55 11.40 9.04
N LEU A 171 14.55 10.63 9.47
CA LEU A 171 13.25 10.50 8.77
C LEU A 171 12.52 11.84 8.59
N ALA A 172 12.50 12.66 9.63
CA ALA A 172 11.80 13.94 9.62
C ALA A 172 12.46 14.98 8.69
N GLY A 173 13.75 14.80 8.38
CA GLY A 173 14.53 15.72 7.54
C GLY A 173 14.57 15.34 6.06
N ILE A 174 13.99 14.20 5.66
CA ILE A 174 14.00 13.78 4.26
C ILE A 174 13.13 14.73 3.43
N ASP A 175 13.76 15.30 2.40
CA ASP A 175 13.13 16.08 1.34
C ASP A 175 13.52 15.44 0.00
N VAL A 176 12.55 14.90 -0.72
CA VAL A 176 12.84 14.11 -1.92
C VAL A 176 13.05 15.01 -3.13
N ASP A 177 14.24 14.96 -3.71
CA ASP A 177 14.51 15.57 -5.01
C ASP A 177 13.97 14.66 -6.13
N VAL A 178 12.77 15.00 -6.63
CA VAL A 178 12.11 14.30 -7.75
C VAL A 178 12.94 14.31 -9.04
N ARG A 179 13.80 15.32 -9.25
CA ARG A 179 14.70 15.37 -10.41
C ARG A 179 15.87 14.42 -10.24
N ALA A 180 16.40 14.31 -9.03
CA ALA A 180 17.40 13.29 -8.71
C ALA A 180 16.80 11.88 -8.85
N ALA A 181 15.57 11.67 -8.37
CA ALA A 181 14.86 10.40 -8.53
C ALA A 181 14.70 10.00 -10.00
N ALA A 182 14.27 10.95 -10.85
CA ALA A 182 14.18 10.74 -12.30
C ALA A 182 15.56 10.46 -12.94
N ARG A 183 16.61 11.18 -12.54
CA ARG A 183 17.99 10.98 -13.04
C ARG A 183 18.51 9.57 -12.74
N HIS A 184 18.19 9.04 -11.56
CA HIS A 184 18.61 7.71 -11.11
C HIS A 184 17.63 6.58 -11.44
N GLY A 185 16.48 6.91 -12.04
CA GLY A 185 15.44 5.93 -12.40
C GLY A 185 14.78 5.28 -11.18
N VAL A 186 14.63 6.01 -10.07
CA VAL A 186 13.98 5.52 -8.84
C VAL A 186 12.54 6.01 -8.80
N THR A 187 11.60 5.07 -8.87
CA THR A 187 10.15 5.32 -8.88
C THR A 187 9.46 4.91 -7.59
N GLU A 188 10.00 3.93 -6.85
CA GLU A 188 9.43 3.42 -5.60
C GLU A 188 10.51 3.36 -4.49
N LEU A 189 10.38 4.20 -3.48
CA LEU A 189 11.35 4.30 -2.38
C LEU A 189 10.67 4.24 -1.01
N ALA A 190 10.99 3.23 -0.22
CA ALA A 190 10.59 3.11 1.18
C ALA A 190 11.81 3.39 2.07
N VAL A 191 11.79 4.53 2.76
CA VAL A 191 12.82 4.89 3.74
C VAL A 191 12.31 4.57 5.14
N PHE A 192 13.08 3.84 5.94
CA PHE A 192 12.59 3.41 7.25
C PHE A 192 13.69 3.39 8.31
N SER A 193 13.28 3.64 9.55
CA SER A 193 14.07 3.26 10.73
C SER A 193 13.48 2.01 11.35
N TRP A 194 14.30 1.26 12.09
CA TRP A 194 13.91 0.01 12.73
C TRP A 194 14.27 0.05 14.21
N ASP A 195 13.30 -0.26 15.05
CA ASP A 195 13.46 -0.40 16.50
C ASP A 195 12.65 -1.62 16.97
N ASP A 196 13.36 -2.69 17.31
CA ASP A 196 12.87 -3.95 17.87
C ASP A 196 11.41 -4.33 17.51
N GLY A 197 11.19 -4.72 16.26
CA GLY A 197 9.88 -5.18 15.77
C GLY A 197 8.95 -4.08 15.27
N GLU A 198 9.35 -2.81 15.33
CA GLU A 198 8.60 -1.68 14.76
C GLU A 198 9.45 -0.88 13.79
N ALA A 199 8.91 -0.64 12.60
CA ALA A 199 9.45 0.28 11.62
C ALA A 199 8.72 1.63 11.68
N HIS A 200 9.46 2.74 11.63
CA HIS A 200 8.90 4.03 11.22
C HIS A 200 9.34 4.29 9.80
N ALA A 201 8.39 4.31 8.87
CA ALA A 201 8.62 4.42 7.43
C ALA A 201 8.03 5.70 6.85
N ARG A 202 8.65 6.18 5.77
CA ARG A 202 8.10 7.11 4.78
C ARG A 202 8.25 6.46 3.41
N VAL A 203 7.21 6.54 2.58
CA VAL A 203 7.20 5.90 1.26
C VAL A 203 6.94 6.96 0.21
N PHE A 204 7.83 7.01 -0.77
CA PHE A 204 7.84 8.00 -1.83
C PHE A 204 7.67 7.35 -3.18
N VAL A 205 6.86 7.99 -4.01
CA VAL A 205 6.57 7.65 -5.40
C VAL A 205 6.79 8.90 -6.26
N PRO A 206 8.05 9.30 -6.52
CA PRO A 206 8.38 10.61 -7.09
C PRO A 206 7.79 10.90 -8.47
N GLY A 207 7.33 9.85 -9.18
CA GLY A 207 6.68 9.96 -10.49
C GLY A 207 5.17 10.18 -10.46
N ASP A 208 4.53 10.07 -9.28
CA ASP A 208 3.08 10.20 -9.13
C ASP A 208 2.65 11.59 -8.66
N ALA A 209 1.35 11.90 -8.87
CA ALA A 209 0.75 13.16 -8.44
C ALA A 209 0.81 13.36 -6.92
N VAL A 210 0.68 12.28 -6.16
CA VAL A 210 0.90 12.21 -4.72
C VAL A 210 2.23 11.50 -4.51
N TRP A 211 3.29 12.27 -4.25
CA TRP A 211 4.67 11.78 -4.26
C TRP A 211 5.13 11.17 -2.92
N GLU A 212 4.34 11.29 -1.85
CA GLU A 212 4.51 10.58 -0.57
C GLU A 212 3.18 9.94 -0.18
N ASP A 213 3.20 8.66 0.17
CA ASP A 213 2.01 7.88 0.53
C ASP A 213 1.91 7.70 2.06
N PRO A 214 0.75 7.91 2.70
CA PRO A 214 0.65 7.84 4.16
C PRO A 214 0.55 6.43 4.72
N ALA A 215 0.19 5.42 3.92
CA ALA A 215 0.20 4.02 4.34
C ALA A 215 0.28 3.05 3.14
N THR A 216 1.45 2.45 2.95
CA THR A 216 1.71 1.64 1.75
C THR A 216 1.76 0.15 2.10
N GLY A 217 0.60 -0.52 2.04
CA GLY A 217 0.49 -1.95 2.38
C GLY A 217 1.44 -2.86 1.58
N SER A 218 1.69 -2.56 0.30
CA SER A 218 2.64 -3.30 -0.53
C SER A 218 4.09 -3.14 -0.07
N ALA A 219 4.50 -1.94 0.34
CA ALA A 219 5.83 -1.70 0.90
C ALA A 219 5.96 -2.39 2.27
N ALA A 220 4.91 -2.36 3.10
CA ALA A 220 4.92 -3.06 4.37
C ALA A 220 5.12 -4.58 4.19
N LEU A 221 4.46 -5.21 3.22
CA LEU A 221 4.70 -6.62 2.87
C LEU A 221 6.14 -6.87 2.41
N GLY A 222 6.67 -6.00 1.54
CA GLY A 222 8.06 -6.09 1.04
C GLY A 222 9.10 -5.89 2.14
N LEU A 223 8.80 -5.07 3.16
CA LEU A 223 9.70 -4.82 4.28
C LEU A 223 9.98 -6.09 5.07
N GLY A 224 8.98 -6.94 5.33
CA GLY A 224 9.21 -8.23 5.97
C GLY A 224 10.18 -9.13 5.20
N VAL A 225 10.08 -9.12 3.87
CA VAL A 225 11.01 -9.86 2.98
C VAL A 225 12.42 -9.29 3.09
N TRP A 226 12.53 -7.96 3.10
CA TRP A 226 13.81 -7.27 3.28
C TRP A 226 14.44 -7.58 4.64
N LEU A 227 13.66 -7.51 5.73
CA LEU A 227 14.13 -7.74 7.11
C LEU A 227 14.68 -9.15 7.30
N VAL A 228 14.02 -10.17 6.75
CA VAL A 228 14.53 -11.55 6.74
C VAL A 228 15.82 -11.63 5.91
N GLY A 229 15.82 -11.06 4.70
CA GLY A 229 16.98 -11.08 3.80
C GLY A 229 18.22 -10.32 4.32
N ALA A 230 18.00 -9.32 5.18
CA ALA A 230 19.05 -8.57 5.87
C ALA A 230 19.47 -9.21 7.20
N GLY A 231 18.78 -10.27 7.65
CA GLY A 231 19.04 -10.93 8.93
C GLY A 231 18.57 -10.13 10.16
N TRP A 232 17.67 -9.15 9.97
CA TRP A 232 17.09 -8.35 11.05
C TRP A 232 15.86 -9.03 11.67
N LEU A 233 15.28 -9.98 10.96
CA LEU A 233 14.31 -10.93 11.49
C LEU A 233 14.80 -12.38 11.29
N PRO A 234 14.35 -13.34 12.12
CA PRO A 234 14.68 -14.76 11.99
C PRO A 234 14.47 -15.33 10.58
N GLY A 235 15.41 -16.17 10.15
CA GLY A 235 15.37 -16.88 8.86
C GLY A 235 14.46 -18.11 8.82
N ASP A 236 13.86 -18.49 9.94
CA ASP A 236 12.94 -19.62 10.08
C ASP A 236 11.77 -19.25 10.99
N GLY A 237 10.57 -19.76 10.67
CA GLY A 237 9.35 -19.52 11.45
C GLY A 237 8.59 -18.29 11.00
N THR A 238 7.68 -17.79 11.84
CA THR A 238 6.87 -16.59 11.56
C THR A 238 7.21 -15.50 12.54
N SER A 239 7.58 -14.34 12.01
CA SER A 239 7.87 -13.13 12.79
C SER A 239 6.74 -12.11 12.59
N SER A 240 6.40 -11.39 13.65
CA SER A 240 5.48 -10.25 13.59
C SER A 240 6.26 -8.95 13.65
N TYR A 241 5.80 -7.93 12.94
CA TYR A 241 6.36 -6.59 13.00
C TYR A 241 5.27 -5.56 12.70
N ARG A 242 5.51 -4.31 13.08
CA ARG A 242 4.60 -3.19 12.81
C ARG A 242 5.27 -2.15 11.95
N VAL A 243 4.49 -1.47 11.11
CA VAL A 243 4.94 -0.32 10.34
C VAL A 243 4.11 0.89 10.73
N ARG A 244 4.77 1.92 11.26
CA ARG A 244 4.22 3.27 11.42
C ARG A 244 4.59 4.10 10.21
N GLN A 245 3.60 4.70 9.56
CA GLN A 245 3.80 5.51 8.37
C GLN A 245 2.90 6.75 8.41
N GLY A 246 3.24 7.78 7.63
CA GLY A 246 2.41 8.98 7.43
C GLY A 246 2.40 9.95 8.61
N LEU A 247 3.27 9.76 9.61
CA LEU A 247 3.38 10.68 10.76
C LEU A 247 3.75 12.10 10.30
N GLU A 248 4.74 12.20 9.42
CA GLU A 248 5.22 13.46 8.82
C GLU A 248 4.13 14.13 7.96
N MET A 249 3.24 13.34 7.37
CA MET A 249 2.09 13.79 6.58
C MET A 249 0.87 14.17 7.44
N LYS A 250 0.95 14.05 8.78
CA LYS A 250 -0.19 14.18 9.71
C LYS A 250 -1.33 13.19 9.40
N ARG A 251 -0.98 12.06 8.80
CA ARG A 251 -1.85 10.94 8.45
C ARG A 251 -1.29 9.67 9.11
N PRO A 252 -1.26 9.61 10.45
CA PRO A 252 -0.65 8.49 11.15
C PRO A 252 -1.35 7.18 10.81
N SER A 253 -0.56 6.20 10.41
CA SER A 253 -1.01 4.89 9.98
C SER A 253 -0.28 3.81 10.74
N LEU A 254 -0.96 2.70 11.02
CA LEU A 254 -0.38 1.51 11.65
C LEU A 254 -0.75 0.29 10.83
N LEU A 255 0.28 -0.43 10.38
CA LEU A 255 0.13 -1.68 9.64
C LEU A 255 0.72 -2.82 10.50
N ASP A 256 -0.12 -3.82 10.79
CA ASP A 256 0.31 -5.01 11.52
C ASP A 256 0.68 -6.11 10.53
N CYS A 257 1.94 -6.55 10.56
CA CYS A 257 2.50 -7.40 9.54
C CYS A 257 3.03 -8.70 10.12
N THR A 258 3.04 -9.74 9.27
CA THR A 258 3.82 -10.95 9.54
C THR A 258 4.67 -11.32 8.34
N VAL A 259 5.78 -12.01 8.60
CA VAL A 259 6.59 -12.66 7.57
C VAL A 259 6.93 -14.06 8.04
N THR A 260 6.65 -15.05 7.19
CA THR A 260 7.08 -16.43 7.38
C THR A 260 8.33 -16.66 6.56
N ALA A 261 9.36 -17.25 7.17
CA ALA A 261 10.63 -17.56 6.55
C ALA A 261 10.98 -19.04 6.73
N ARG A 262 11.78 -19.56 5.79
CA ARG A 262 12.37 -20.89 5.84
C ARG A 262 13.76 -20.84 5.23
N SER A 263 14.75 -21.36 5.95
CA SER A 263 16.14 -21.45 5.49
C SER A 263 16.71 -20.10 5.03
N GLY A 264 16.40 -19.03 5.77
CA GLY A 264 16.90 -17.68 5.51
C GLY A 264 16.14 -16.91 4.43
N ALA A 265 15.05 -17.44 3.88
CA ALA A 265 14.26 -16.78 2.84
C ALA A 265 12.78 -16.65 3.25
N ALA A 266 12.19 -15.48 2.98
CA ALA A 266 10.77 -15.27 3.18
C ALA A 266 9.95 -16.11 2.19
N THR A 267 8.89 -16.76 2.68
CA THR A 267 7.97 -17.62 1.90
C THR A 267 6.56 -17.06 1.82
N ALA A 268 6.15 -16.25 2.81
CA ALA A 268 4.89 -15.51 2.82
C ALA A 268 5.03 -14.23 3.64
N ALA A 269 4.25 -13.21 3.30
CA ALA A 269 4.06 -12.03 4.15
C ALA A 269 2.59 -11.62 4.16
N THR A 270 2.14 -11.09 5.29
CA THR A 270 0.80 -10.53 5.44
C THR A 270 0.86 -9.11 6.00
N VAL A 271 -0.17 -8.34 5.68
CA VAL A 271 -0.39 -7.00 6.22
C VAL A 271 -1.86 -6.87 6.62
N THR A 272 -2.09 -6.37 7.82
CA THR A 272 -3.42 -6.19 8.42
C THR A 272 -3.64 -4.71 8.74
N GLY A 273 -4.85 -4.24 8.49
CA GLY A 273 -5.25 -2.87 8.78
C GLY A 273 -6.71 -2.74 9.11
N HIS A 274 -7.01 -1.83 10.04
CA HIS A 274 -8.36 -1.35 10.32
C HIS A 274 -8.80 -0.32 9.28
N VAL A 275 -10.12 -0.22 9.08
CA VAL A 275 -10.73 0.69 8.10
C VAL A 275 -11.89 1.45 8.74
N HIS A 276 -11.84 2.77 8.69
CA HIS A 276 -12.87 3.65 9.25
C HIS A 276 -13.64 4.41 8.16
N PRO A 277 -14.98 4.45 8.20
CA PRO A 277 -15.75 5.29 7.29
C PRO A 277 -15.57 6.78 7.63
N VAL A 278 -15.50 7.62 6.60
CA VAL A 278 -15.32 9.07 6.73
C VAL A 278 -16.53 9.82 6.15
N ALA A 279 -16.89 9.50 4.91
CA ALA A 279 -17.97 10.18 4.20
C ALA A 279 -18.65 9.22 3.22
N SER A 280 -19.91 9.48 2.87
CA SER A 280 -20.60 8.73 1.81
C SER A 280 -21.54 9.66 1.05
N GLY A 281 -21.83 9.31 -0.20
CA GLY A 281 -22.71 10.09 -1.05
C GLY A 281 -22.88 9.49 -2.43
N THR A 282 -23.35 10.33 -3.35
CA THR A 282 -23.38 10.02 -4.78
C THR A 282 -22.57 11.06 -5.54
N ILE A 283 -21.97 10.64 -6.65
CA ILE A 283 -21.19 11.49 -7.55
C ILE A 283 -21.75 11.38 -8.97
N ALA A 284 -21.80 12.50 -9.69
CA ALA A 284 -22.26 12.53 -11.07
C ALA A 284 -21.34 11.69 -11.96
N VAL A 285 -21.92 10.88 -12.84
CA VAL A 285 -21.15 10.14 -13.83
C VAL A 285 -20.65 11.13 -14.89
N PRO A 286 -19.34 11.15 -15.23
CA PRO A 286 -18.81 12.05 -16.24
C PRO A 286 -19.52 11.84 -17.60
N PRO A 287 -20.04 12.92 -18.23
CA PRO A 287 -20.80 12.82 -19.47
C PRO A 287 -19.92 12.64 -20.71
N PHE A 288 -18.60 12.85 -20.57
CA PHE A 288 -17.64 12.87 -21.67
C PHE A 288 -16.45 11.96 -21.38
N ILE A 289 -15.98 11.31 -22.44
CA ILE A 289 -14.74 10.53 -22.51
C ILE A 289 -13.90 11.29 -23.54
N GLY A 290 -12.81 11.90 -23.09
CA GLY A 290 -11.90 12.69 -23.91
C GLY A 290 -10.54 12.06 -23.95
#